data_AF-M6ZNM3-F1
#
_entry.id   AF-M6ZNM3-F1
#
_cell.length_a   1.000
_cell.length_b   1.000
_cell.length_c   1.000
_cell.angle_alpha   90.00
_cell.angle_beta   90.00
_cell.angle_gamma   90.00
#
_symmetry.space_group_name_H-M   'P 1'
#
loop_
_entity.id
_entity.type
_entity.pdbx_description
1 polymer ?
#
loop_
_entity_poly.entity_id
_entity_poly.type
_entity_poly.pdbx_seq_one_letter_code
_entity_poly.pdbx_strand_id
1 'polypeptide(L)'
;VEKILPRKTFLRRSNPGKRKGSQAIASNIDLLLVIMGLDNDYSPRRIERYLFLAKVSGAQVTIVLNKKDLCMDPENKFMEIKTIAGETPIEMISALDLKQTRTILQWIDPGKTIAFLGIFGRG
;
A
#
# COMPACT_ATOMS: atom_id res chain seq x y z
N VAL A 1 -17.77 14.29 22.12
CA VAL A 1 -16.83 13.14 22.11
C VAL A 1 -16.50 12.82 23.56
N GLU A 2 -17.01 11.72 24.10
CA GLU A 2 -16.91 11.44 25.54
C GLU A 2 -15.80 10.44 25.91
N LYS A 3 -15.32 9.60 24.98
CA LYS A 3 -14.18 8.70 25.22
C LYS A 3 -13.53 8.25 23.92
N ILE A 4 -12.20 8.13 23.91
CA ILE A 4 -11.42 7.58 22.80
C ILE A 4 -10.81 6.26 23.30
N LEU A 5 -11.09 5.16 22.61
CA LEU A 5 -10.53 3.83 22.90
C LEU A 5 -9.06 3.74 22.46
N PRO A 6 -8.23 2.87 23.09
CA PRO A 6 -6.84 2.67 22.70
C PRO A 6 -6.74 2.24 21.22
N ARG A 7 -5.85 2.91 20.48
CA ARG A 7 -5.69 2.73 19.03
C ARG A 7 -4.94 1.44 18.74
N LYS A 8 -5.47 0.60 17.85
CA LYS A 8 -4.82 -0.66 17.44
C LYS A 8 -3.69 -0.43 16.42
N THR A 9 -3.81 0.58 15.56
CA THR A 9 -2.75 0.99 14.62
C THR A 9 -2.74 2.52 14.45
N PHE A 10 -1.59 3.09 14.04
CA PHE A 10 -1.42 4.55 13.91
C PHE A 10 -0.54 4.93 12.71
N LEU A 11 -1.10 5.59 11.70
CA LEU A 11 -0.36 6.16 10.57
C LEU A 11 -0.09 7.66 10.80
N ARG A 12 1.19 8.05 10.76
CA ARG A 12 1.63 9.46 10.83
C ARG A 12 2.18 9.93 9.50
N ARG A 13 1.80 11.15 9.08
CA ARG A 13 2.54 11.91 8.06
C ARG A 13 3.46 12.89 8.78
N SER A 14 4.71 12.95 8.37
CA SER A 14 5.53 14.14 8.62
C SER A 14 5.24 15.16 7.51
N ASN A 15 4.79 16.35 7.89
CA ASN A 15 4.66 17.49 6.97
C ASN A 15 6.04 18.10 6.69
N PRO A 16 6.40 18.39 5.44
CA PRO A 16 7.50 19.29 5.15
C PRO A 16 7.00 20.73 5.33
N GLY A 17 7.22 21.31 6.52
CA GLY A 17 6.86 22.70 6.83
C GLY A 17 7.22 23.08 8.27
N LYS A 18 7.42 24.38 8.54
CA LYS A 18 7.93 24.97 9.81
C LYS A 18 7.13 24.67 11.09
N ARG A 19 6.10 23.82 11.06
CA ARG A 19 5.38 23.35 12.25
C ARG A 19 5.75 21.88 12.49
N LYS A 20 6.58 21.63 13.52
CA LYS A 20 6.86 20.31 14.09
C LYS A 20 5.55 19.74 14.69
N GLY A 21 4.66 19.23 13.85
CA GLY A 21 3.42 18.58 14.25
C GLY A 21 3.21 17.37 13.36
N SER A 22 3.23 16.18 13.96
CA SER A 22 2.78 14.99 13.25
C SER A 22 1.26 15.03 13.15
N GLN A 23 0.73 14.97 11.94
CA GLN A 23 -0.71 14.83 11.76
C GLN A 23 -1.04 13.34 11.69
N ALA A 24 -1.98 12.89 12.51
CA ALA A 24 -2.55 11.56 12.41
C ALA A 24 -3.28 11.47 11.06
N ILE A 25 -2.90 10.51 10.20
CA ILE A 25 -3.55 10.29 8.91
C ILE A 25 -4.73 9.33 9.09
N ALA A 26 -4.53 8.26 9.86
CA ALA A 26 -5.56 7.27 10.18
C ALA A 26 -5.12 6.42 11.39
N SER A 27 -6.08 5.90 12.12
CA SER A 27 -5.87 4.92 13.20
C SER A 27 -6.88 3.79 13.09
N ASN A 28 -6.51 2.57 13.51
CA ASN A 28 -7.31 1.35 13.37
C ASN A 28 -7.45 0.84 11.92
N ILE A 29 -6.40 0.96 11.12
CA ILE A 29 -6.27 0.22 9.86
C ILE A 29 -5.77 -1.19 10.16
N ASP A 30 -6.49 -2.20 9.68
CA ASP A 30 -6.10 -3.61 9.80
C ASP A 30 -5.17 -4.03 8.65
N LEU A 31 -5.45 -3.52 7.44
CA LEU A 31 -4.71 -3.83 6.21
C LEU A 31 -4.37 -2.57 5.41
N LEU A 32 -3.12 -2.49 4.98
CA LEU A 32 -2.59 -1.48 4.08
C LEU A 32 -2.36 -2.09 2.68
N LEU A 33 -3.17 -1.70 1.71
CA LEU A 33 -2.97 -2.06 0.32
C LEU A 33 -2.07 -1.01 -0.35
N VAL A 34 -0.83 -1.39 -0.63
CA VAL A 34 0.15 -0.52 -1.28
C VAL A 34 0.09 -0.73 -2.78
N ILE A 35 -0.47 0.22 -3.52
CA ILE A 35 -0.65 0.16 -4.97
C ILE A 35 0.45 0.96 -5.66
N MET A 36 1.17 0.33 -6.60
CA MET A 36 2.17 0.97 -7.44
C MET A 36 1.98 0.57 -8.91
N GLY A 37 2.07 1.53 -9.83
CA GLY A 37 2.04 1.25 -11.26
C GLY A 37 3.37 0.68 -11.75
N LEU A 38 3.31 -0.26 -12.70
CA LEU A 38 4.47 -0.80 -13.42
C LEU A 38 4.85 0.03 -14.66
N ASP A 39 4.26 1.21 -14.82
CA ASP A 39 4.54 2.20 -15.86
C ASP A 39 5.61 3.21 -15.42
N ASN A 40 5.48 4.47 -15.86
CA ASN A 40 6.41 5.55 -15.51
C ASN A 40 6.39 5.96 -14.02
N ASP A 41 5.44 5.44 -13.23
CA ASP A 41 5.37 5.69 -11.79
C ASP A 41 6.00 4.59 -10.91
N TYR A 42 6.69 3.64 -11.53
CA TYR A 42 7.40 2.57 -10.82
C TYR A 42 8.51 3.13 -9.91
N SER A 43 8.43 2.88 -8.61
CA SER A 43 9.42 3.36 -7.63
C SER A 43 9.60 2.41 -6.44
N PRO A 44 10.61 1.53 -6.49
CA PRO A 44 10.95 0.60 -5.39
C PRO A 44 11.18 1.30 -4.05
N ARG A 45 11.81 2.48 -4.07
CA ARG A 45 12.04 3.31 -2.87
C ARG A 45 10.75 3.72 -2.16
N ARG A 46 9.65 3.90 -2.89
CA ARG A 46 8.35 4.23 -2.27
C ARG A 46 7.75 3.01 -1.58
N ILE A 47 7.85 1.84 -2.18
CA ILE A 47 7.43 0.58 -1.55
C ILE A 47 8.15 0.37 -0.23
N GLU A 48 9.48 0.50 -0.21
CA GLU A 48 10.29 0.39 1.00
C GLU A 48 9.78 1.31 2.13
N ARG A 49 9.52 2.58 1.79
CA ARG A 49 8.98 3.56 2.73
C ARG A 49 7.57 3.19 3.22
N TYR A 50 6.70 2.67 2.37
CA TYR A 50 5.36 2.25 2.78
C TYR A 50 5.39 1.00 3.65
N LEU A 51 6.25 0.04 3.35
CA LEU A 51 6.50 -1.13 4.20
C LEU A 51 7.00 -0.73 5.59
N PHE A 52 7.91 0.25 5.65
CA PHE A 52 8.35 0.82 6.92
C PHE A 52 7.18 1.45 7.70
N LEU A 53 6.32 2.23 7.04
CA LEU A 53 5.15 2.83 7.68
C LEU A 53 4.15 1.77 8.17
N ALA A 54 3.90 0.72 7.38
CA ALA A 54 3.05 -0.40 7.78
C ALA A 54 3.59 -1.07 9.05
N LYS A 55 4.89 -1.40 9.04
CA LYS A 55 5.59 -2.02 10.18
C LYS A 55 5.51 -1.17 11.44
N VAL A 56 5.72 0.15 11.33
CA VAL A 56 5.60 1.08 12.47
C VAL A 56 4.15 1.19 12.96
N SER A 57 3.18 1.10 12.05
CA SER A 57 1.77 1.20 12.41
C SER A 57 1.18 -0.08 13.00
N GLY A 58 1.81 -1.23 12.78
CA GLY A 58 1.27 -2.56 13.14
C GLY A 58 0.22 -3.10 12.17
N ALA A 59 -0.10 -2.38 11.09
CA ALA A 59 -1.03 -2.87 10.06
C ALA A 59 -0.39 -3.99 9.22
N GLN A 60 -1.21 -4.95 8.82
CA GLN A 60 -0.81 -5.87 7.75
C GLN A 60 -0.61 -5.09 6.45
N VAL A 61 0.23 -5.58 5.56
CA VAL A 61 0.50 -4.92 4.28
C VAL A 61 0.51 -5.93 3.16
N THR A 62 -0.06 -5.53 2.04
CA THR A 62 -0.07 -6.28 0.78
C THR A 62 0.26 -5.31 -0.34
N ILE A 63 1.18 -5.69 -1.22
CA ILE A 63 1.60 -4.87 -2.36
C ILE A 63 0.81 -5.29 -3.60
N VAL A 64 0.33 -4.32 -4.35
CA VAL A 64 -0.34 -4.50 -5.64
C VAL A 64 0.45 -3.74 -6.70
N LEU A 65 1.03 -4.46 -7.64
CA LEU A 65 1.70 -3.94 -8.82
C LEU A 65 0.69 -3.89 -9.97
N ASN A 66 0.15 -2.71 -10.23
CA ASN A 66 -0.86 -2.47 -11.26
C ASN A 66 -0.23 -2.18 -12.63
N LYS A 67 -1.04 -2.21 -13.69
CA LYS A 67 -0.65 -1.91 -15.07
C LYS A 67 0.36 -2.91 -15.64
N LYS A 68 0.23 -4.20 -15.26
CA LYS A 68 1.07 -5.28 -15.79
C LYS A 68 1.07 -5.31 -17.33
N ASP A 69 -0.06 -4.99 -17.95
CA ASP A 69 -0.26 -4.92 -19.40
C ASP A 69 0.60 -3.86 -20.11
N LEU A 70 1.04 -2.82 -19.40
CA LEU A 70 1.89 -1.75 -19.95
C LEU A 70 3.39 -1.97 -19.68
N CYS A 71 3.73 -3.06 -18.99
CA CYS A 71 5.11 -3.34 -18.60
C CYS A 71 5.73 -4.38 -19.54
N MET A 72 6.84 -4.03 -20.19
CA MET A 72 7.57 -4.96 -21.06
C MET A 72 8.24 -6.10 -20.29
N ASP A 73 8.69 -5.84 -19.06
CA ASP A 73 9.39 -6.82 -18.22
C ASP A 73 8.86 -6.78 -16.77
N PRO A 74 7.61 -7.24 -16.56
CA PRO A 74 6.98 -7.19 -15.24
C PRO A 74 7.62 -8.17 -14.25
N GLU A 75 8.16 -9.29 -14.72
CA GLU A 75 8.81 -10.30 -13.87
C GLU A 75 10.09 -9.78 -13.21
N ASN A 76 10.94 -9.03 -13.93
CA ASN A 76 12.13 -8.43 -13.34
C ASN A 76 11.79 -7.38 -12.27
N LYS A 77 10.79 -6.52 -12.53
CA LYS A 77 10.27 -5.57 -11.54
C LYS A 77 9.68 -6.27 -10.34
N PHE A 78 8.97 -7.38 -10.53
CA PHE A 78 8.47 -8.21 -9.43
C PHE A 78 9.61 -8.73 -8.56
N MET A 79 10.69 -9.25 -9.16
CA MET A 79 11.84 -9.76 -8.42
C MET A 79 12.52 -8.66 -7.60
N GLU A 80 12.69 -7.47 -8.17
CA GLU A 80 13.21 -6.30 -7.45
C GLU A 80 12.35 -5.96 -6.22
N ILE A 81 11.03 -5.90 -6.40
CA ILE A 81 10.11 -5.63 -5.29
C ILE A 81 10.10 -6.79 -4.29
N LYS A 82 10.20 -8.04 -4.73
CA LYS A 82 10.25 -9.21 -3.84
C LYS A 82 11.47 -9.17 -2.91
N THR A 83 12.62 -8.73 -3.41
CA THR A 83 13.83 -8.51 -2.58
C THR A 83 13.58 -7.48 -1.47
N ILE A 84 12.83 -6.41 -1.75
CA ILE A 84 12.51 -5.36 -0.77
C ILE A 84 11.40 -5.80 0.20
N ALA A 85 10.40 -6.50 -0.32
CA ALA A 85 9.17 -6.87 0.36
C ALA A 85 9.34 -8.08 1.30
N GLY A 86 10.32 -8.94 1.04
CA GLY A 86 10.52 -10.19 1.79
C GLY A 86 9.29 -11.09 1.72
N GLU A 87 8.73 -11.42 2.88
CA GLU A 87 7.52 -12.25 3.01
C GLU A 87 6.21 -11.51 2.74
N THR A 88 6.26 -10.19 2.51
CA THR A 88 5.05 -9.43 2.20
C THR A 88 4.41 -9.93 0.91
N PRO A 89 3.09 -10.20 0.88
CA PRO A 89 2.39 -10.62 -0.33
C PRO A 89 2.46 -9.55 -1.43
N ILE A 90 2.69 -9.98 -2.67
CA ILE A 90 2.74 -9.12 -3.86
C ILE A 90 1.82 -9.71 -4.92
N GLU A 91 0.90 -8.90 -5.43
CA GLU A 91 0.01 -9.25 -6.54
C GLU A 91 0.35 -8.40 -7.75
N MET A 92 0.50 -9.02 -8.92
CA MET A 92 0.62 -8.29 -10.19
C MET A 92 -0.69 -8.35 -10.96
N ILE A 93 -1.25 -7.18 -11.27
CA ILE A 93 -2.54 -7.09 -11.97
C ILE A 93 -2.53 -6.03 -13.08
N SER A 94 -3.49 -6.14 -13.98
CA SER A 94 -4.02 -5.03 -14.76
C SER A 94 -5.40 -4.69 -14.22
N ALA A 95 -5.62 -3.45 -13.79
CA ALA A 95 -6.94 -2.98 -13.35
C ALA A 95 -7.99 -3.00 -14.49
N LEU A 96 -7.55 -3.07 -15.75
CA LEU A 96 -8.44 -3.27 -16.90
C LEU A 96 -8.95 -4.72 -17.00
N ASP A 97 -8.26 -5.67 -16.37
CA ASP A 97 -8.71 -7.05 -16.23
C ASP A 97 -9.48 -7.24 -14.92
N LEU A 98 -10.81 -7.33 -15.03
CA LEU A 98 -11.70 -7.57 -13.91
C LEU A 98 -11.42 -8.90 -13.18
N LYS A 99 -10.90 -9.92 -13.87
CA LYS A 99 -10.56 -11.21 -13.23
C LYS A 99 -9.36 -11.05 -12.32
N GLN A 100 -8.34 -10.31 -12.76
CA GLN A 100 -7.15 -10.02 -11.96
C GLN A 100 -7.49 -9.09 -10.80
N THR A 101 -8.33 -8.08 -11.03
CA THR A 101 -8.76 -7.17 -9.94
C THR A 101 -9.53 -7.90 -8.84
N ARG A 102 -10.28 -8.96 -9.19
CA ARG A 102 -10.98 -9.79 -8.19
C ARG A 102 -10.05 -10.55 -7.26
N THR A 103 -8.79 -10.82 -7.63
CA THR A 103 -7.84 -11.47 -6.71
C THR A 103 -7.56 -10.59 -5.49
N ILE A 104 -7.65 -9.26 -5.62
CA ILE A 104 -7.50 -8.34 -4.48
C ILE A 104 -8.59 -8.57 -3.42
N LEU A 105 -9.79 -9.02 -3.82
CA LEU A 105 -10.91 -9.25 -2.90
C LEU A 105 -10.60 -10.32 -1.85
N GLN A 106 -9.64 -11.22 -2.11
CA GLN A 106 -9.20 -12.23 -1.12
C GLN A 106 -8.58 -11.61 0.14
N TRP A 107 -8.12 -10.35 0.03
CA TRP A 107 -7.54 -9.59 1.13
C TRP A 107 -8.60 -8.74 1.86
N ILE A 108 -9.83 -8.69 1.35
CA ILE A 108 -10.92 -7.86 1.86
C ILE A 108 -11.92 -8.73 2.62
N ASP A 109 -11.82 -8.70 3.95
CA ASP A 109 -12.79 -9.37 4.83
C ASP A 109 -13.80 -8.40 5.44
N PRO A 110 -15.06 -8.82 5.64
CA PRO A 110 -16.04 -8.05 6.41
C PRO A 110 -15.50 -7.68 7.80
N GLY A 111 -15.69 -6.42 8.21
CA GLY A 111 -15.27 -5.92 9.51
C GLY A 111 -13.79 -5.50 9.62
N LYS A 112 -12.99 -5.62 8.55
CA LYS A 112 -11.63 -5.06 8.48
C LYS A 112 -11.64 -3.64 7.90
N THR A 113 -10.84 -2.76 8.48
CA THR A 113 -10.58 -1.43 7.93
C THR A 113 -9.36 -1.48 7.01
N ILE A 114 -9.58 -1.17 5.73
CA ILE A 114 -8.54 -1.24 4.70
C ILE A 114 -8.21 0.17 4.24
N ALA A 115 -6.91 0.48 4.18
CA ALA A 115 -6.42 1.73 3.61
C ALA A 115 -5.62 1.47 2.35
N PHE A 116 -5.84 2.28 1.32
CA PHE A 116 -5.08 2.27 0.09
C PHE A 116 -3.98 3.33 0.13
N LEU A 117 -2.74 2.91 -0.11
CA LEU A 117 -1.59 3.81 -0.27
C LEU A 117 -1.01 3.66 -1.66
N GLY A 118 -1.05 4.72 -2.42
CA GLY A 118 -0.48 4.79 -3.75
C GLY A 118 -0.68 6.18 -4.31
N ILE A 119 -0.06 6.44 -5.45
CA ILE A 119 -0.33 7.64 -6.22
C ILE A 119 -1.50 7.29 -7.14
N PHE A 120 -2.61 8.02 -7.05
CA PHE A 120 -3.65 7.99 -8.06
C PHE A 120 -3.08 8.62 -9.34
N GLY A 121 -2.42 7.82 -10.17
CA GLY A 121 -2.03 8.23 -11.52
C GLY A 121 -3.26 8.35 -12.40
N ARG A 122 -3.40 9.47 -13.12
CA ARG A 122 -4.48 9.69 -14.10
C ARG A 122 -4.42 8.61 -15.19
N GLY A 123 -5.57 8.02 -15.52
CA GLY A 123 -5.75 7.06 -16.63
C GLY A 123 -6.28 5.74 -16.14
#